data_AF-A0A850DMH7-F1
#
_entry.id   AF-A0A850DMH7-F1
#
_cell.length_a   1.000
_cell.length_b   1.000
_cell.length_c   1.000
_cell.angle_alpha   90.00
_cell.angle_beta   90.00
_cell.angle_gamma   90.00
#
_symmetry.space_group_name_H-M   'P 1'
#
loop_
_entity.id
_entity.type
_entity.pdbx_description
1 polymer ?
#
loop_
_entity_poly.entity_id
_entity_poly.type
_entity_poly.pdbx_seq_one_letter_code
_entity_poly.pdbx_strand_id
1 'polypeptide(L)'
;MGSIGLEARPVSATLVTMTKPSTPAAGPVTTAETDRWCGSVDPTAFARWLADRAVGAGPHLAPVVAVGRCPAGHLAARVLRPAALPLDRAFEELGVPTSGVAVTVSVPLLELAATARAGALELGALGPDDVGLDDAGAVLVVDRPPGAARCCGDESDAEPLHGRRSDPDGPRQLVLAARTVWDRVDAQDPARGVVDPLLDGVVDADGPTLRSVVEQVLGAAAPRPVRWARGTPAVADLEFAAPPPAPADEPLDRVLRVVRTVLEQGVPVGRGRRIGLRRVVVGVAVASGLGAVAVTLG
;
A
#
# COMPACT_ATOMS: atom_id res chain seq x y z
N MET A 1 -19.28 36.53 -6.09
CA MET A 1 -20.12 35.70 -5.19
C MET A 1 -21.23 35.10 -6.04
N GLY A 2 -21.39 33.80 -6.24
CA GLY A 2 -20.61 32.63 -5.84
C GLY A 2 -20.71 31.58 -6.96
N SER A 3 -19.66 30.77 -7.11
CA SER A 3 -19.64 29.62 -8.01
C SER A 3 -20.25 28.44 -7.26
N ILE A 4 -21.33 27.89 -7.80
CA ILE A 4 -22.05 26.73 -7.28
C ILE A 4 -21.24 25.50 -7.71
N GLY A 5 -20.92 24.64 -6.74
CA GLY A 5 -20.08 23.47 -6.92
C GLY A 5 -20.64 22.48 -7.95
N LEU A 6 -19.80 22.13 -8.91
CA LEU A 6 -19.95 20.89 -9.67
C LEU A 6 -19.35 19.78 -8.81
N GLU A 7 -20.17 19.16 -7.97
CA GLU A 7 -19.88 17.81 -7.49
C GLU A 7 -19.81 16.90 -8.71
N ALA A 8 -18.60 16.41 -9.00
CA ALA A 8 -18.40 15.30 -9.91
C ALA A 8 -19.09 14.07 -9.30
N ARG A 9 -20.32 13.79 -9.73
CA ARG A 9 -20.99 12.54 -9.38
C ARG A 9 -20.15 11.41 -9.98
N PRO A 10 -19.63 10.47 -9.19
CA PRO A 10 -18.97 9.30 -9.74
C PRO A 10 -19.98 8.55 -10.60
N VAL A 11 -19.56 8.21 -11.82
CA VAL A 11 -20.27 7.23 -12.66
C VAL A 11 -20.46 5.97 -11.81
N SER A 12 -21.68 5.43 -11.75
CA SER A 12 -22.00 4.25 -10.94
C SER A 12 -20.97 3.14 -11.17
N ALA A 13 -20.05 2.98 -10.21
CA ALA A 13 -19.11 1.88 -10.19
C ALA A 13 -19.83 0.71 -9.54
N THR A 14 -20.24 -0.26 -10.35
CA THR A 14 -20.74 -1.54 -9.84
C THR A 14 -19.55 -2.28 -9.21
N LEU A 15 -19.54 -2.35 -7.87
CA LEU A 15 -18.57 -3.16 -7.12
C LEU A 15 -18.85 -4.63 -7.40
N VAL A 16 -17.83 -5.36 -7.86
CA VAL A 16 -17.92 -6.82 -8.00
C VAL A 16 -17.42 -7.44 -6.70
N THR A 17 -18.31 -8.13 -5.99
CA THR A 17 -17.96 -8.87 -4.76
C THR A 17 -17.77 -10.34 -5.12
N MET A 18 -16.63 -10.92 -4.75
CA MET A 18 -16.30 -12.31 -5.07
C MET A 18 -15.99 -13.11 -3.81
N THR A 19 -16.73 -14.18 -3.57
CA THR A 19 -16.57 -15.05 -2.40
C THR A 19 -15.34 -15.92 -2.53
N LYS A 20 -14.38 -15.78 -1.62
CA LYS A 20 -13.26 -16.71 -1.48
C LYS A 20 -13.81 -18.07 -1.03
N PRO A 21 -13.47 -19.19 -1.68
CA PRO A 21 -13.87 -20.50 -1.20
C PRO A 21 -13.33 -20.75 0.22
N SER A 22 -14.16 -21.34 1.08
CA SER A 22 -13.87 -21.67 2.49
C SER A 22 -12.92 -22.85 2.67
N THR A 23 -12.44 -23.44 1.58
CA THR A 23 -11.50 -24.55 1.60
C THR A 23 -10.10 -24.01 1.83
N PRO A 24 -9.30 -24.54 2.76
CA PRO A 24 -7.87 -24.26 2.79
C PRO A 24 -7.29 -24.80 1.49
N ALA A 25 -7.13 -23.94 0.48
CA ALA A 25 -6.24 -24.24 -0.63
C ALA A 25 -4.91 -24.63 -0.01
N ALA A 26 -4.32 -25.74 -0.46
CA ALA A 26 -3.07 -26.29 0.03
C ALA A 26 -1.86 -25.42 -0.38
N GLY A 27 -1.91 -24.13 -0.09
CA GLY A 27 -0.87 -23.14 -0.27
C GLY A 27 -1.03 -22.06 0.81
N PRO A 28 0.07 -21.54 1.38
CA PRO A 28 0.00 -20.63 2.50
C PRO A 28 -0.82 -19.40 2.10
N VAL A 29 -1.87 -19.09 2.86
CA VAL A 29 -2.40 -17.73 2.94
C VAL A 29 -1.22 -16.89 3.39
N THR A 30 -0.66 -16.07 2.50
CA THR A 30 0.53 -15.27 2.77
C THR A 30 0.19 -14.28 3.87
N THR A 31 0.63 -14.57 5.09
CA THR A 31 0.57 -13.60 6.18
C THR A 31 1.46 -12.42 5.81
N ALA A 32 1.12 -11.22 6.30
CA ALA A 32 1.98 -10.07 6.07
C ALA A 32 3.38 -10.36 6.63
N GLU A 33 4.37 -10.32 5.75
CA GLU A 33 5.77 -10.63 6.05
C GLU A 33 6.60 -9.36 6.00
N THR A 34 7.82 -9.43 6.50
CA THR A 34 8.70 -8.28 6.53
C THR A 34 10.08 -8.65 6.02
N ASP A 35 10.45 -8.06 4.89
CA ASP A 35 11.75 -8.23 4.27
C ASP A 35 12.75 -7.17 4.77
N ARG A 36 14.01 -7.57 4.84
CA ARG A 36 15.13 -6.68 5.20
C ARG A 36 16.14 -6.62 4.07
N TRP A 37 16.45 -5.41 3.65
CA TRP A 37 17.35 -5.12 2.53
C TRP A 37 18.45 -4.15 2.96
N CYS A 38 19.68 -4.38 2.50
CA CYS A 38 20.80 -3.45 2.64
C CYS A 38 21.26 -2.96 1.28
N GLY A 39 21.45 -1.65 1.11
CA GLY A 39 21.96 -1.04 -0.12
C GLY A 39 23.47 -1.16 -0.25
N SER A 40 24.04 -2.36 -0.05
CA SER A 40 25.50 -2.56 -0.07
C SER A 40 26.09 -2.68 -1.48
N VAL A 41 25.27 -3.01 -2.48
CA VAL A 41 25.73 -3.23 -3.86
C VAL A 41 25.76 -1.90 -4.62
N ASP A 42 24.66 -1.15 -4.59
CA ASP A 42 24.59 0.23 -5.07
C ASP A 42 23.81 1.10 -4.07
N PRO A 43 24.53 1.79 -3.17
CA PRO A 43 23.92 2.65 -2.16
C PRO A 43 23.12 3.82 -2.74
N THR A 44 23.46 4.28 -3.95
CA THR A 44 22.81 5.45 -4.57
C THR A 44 21.46 5.06 -5.13
N ALA A 45 21.39 3.97 -5.89
CA ALA A 45 20.12 3.44 -6.39
C ALA A 45 19.19 3.06 -5.24
N PHE A 46 19.71 2.40 -4.21
CA PHE A 46 18.95 2.03 -3.02
C PHE A 46 18.39 3.26 -2.26
N ALA A 47 19.16 4.35 -2.19
CA ALA A 47 18.72 5.59 -1.55
C ALA A 47 17.62 6.31 -2.33
N ARG A 48 17.67 6.32 -3.68
CA ARG A 48 16.60 6.86 -4.53
C ARG A 48 15.30 6.08 -4.36
N TRP A 49 15.40 4.75 -4.44
CA TRP A 49 14.28 3.84 -4.16
C TRP A 49 13.68 4.14 -2.79
N LEU A 50 14.49 4.24 -1.73
CA LEU A 50 14.01 4.58 -0.39
C LEU A 50 13.30 5.93 -0.32
N ALA A 51 13.84 6.95 -0.99
CA ALA A 51 13.26 8.28 -1.00
C ALA A 51 11.85 8.27 -1.60
N ASP A 52 11.66 7.56 -2.72
CA ASP A 52 10.36 7.47 -3.37
C ASP A 52 9.32 6.81 -2.44
N ARG A 53 9.71 5.74 -1.73
CA ARG A 53 8.80 5.05 -0.79
C ARG A 53 8.52 5.87 0.46
N ALA A 54 9.47 6.67 0.94
CA ALA A 54 9.31 7.52 2.11
C ALA A 54 8.33 8.69 1.90
N VAL A 55 8.22 9.19 0.66
CA VAL A 55 7.25 10.24 0.28
C VAL A 55 5.83 9.67 0.11
N GLY A 56 5.69 8.35 0.15
CA GLY A 56 4.43 7.64 -0.05
C GLY A 56 4.18 7.39 -1.54
N ALA A 57 4.94 6.45 -2.13
CA ALA A 57 4.96 6.09 -3.54
C ALA A 57 3.65 5.52 -4.13
N GLY A 58 2.50 5.87 -3.56
CA GLY A 58 1.18 5.39 -3.95
C GLY A 58 0.75 4.12 -3.22
N PRO A 59 -0.54 3.75 -3.32
CA PRO A 59 -1.12 2.62 -2.61
C PRO A 59 -0.69 1.26 -3.16
N HIS A 60 -0.01 1.23 -4.31
CA HIS A 60 0.28 0.01 -5.06
C HIS A 60 1.69 -0.56 -4.84
N LEU A 61 2.52 0.11 -4.03
CA LEU A 61 3.89 -0.31 -3.77
C LEU A 61 4.05 -0.72 -2.31
N ALA A 62 4.84 -1.77 -2.09
CA ALA A 62 5.14 -2.28 -0.75
C ALA A 62 5.73 -1.18 0.15
N PRO A 63 5.15 -0.90 1.32
CA PRO A 63 5.60 0.21 2.14
C PRO A 63 6.88 -0.12 2.89
N VAL A 64 7.78 0.87 2.96
CA VAL A 64 8.94 0.84 3.85
C VAL A 64 8.48 1.22 5.25
N VAL A 65 8.62 0.29 6.20
CA VAL A 65 8.15 0.45 7.58
C VAL A 65 9.24 0.86 8.55
N ALA A 66 10.51 0.68 8.19
CA ALA A 66 11.63 1.23 8.95
C ALA A 66 12.87 1.42 8.05
N VAL A 67 13.68 2.42 8.37
CA VAL A 67 14.96 2.70 7.72
C VAL A 67 16.03 2.83 8.81
N GLY A 68 17.22 2.32 8.56
CA GLY A 68 18.32 2.35 9.52
C GLY A 68 19.64 1.94 8.88
N ARG A 69 20.52 1.35 9.68
CA ARG A 69 21.78 0.78 9.21
C ARG A 69 21.87 -0.70 9.57
N CYS A 70 22.45 -1.51 8.70
CA CYS A 70 22.79 -2.89 9.05
C CYS A 70 24.06 -2.93 9.94
N PRO A 71 24.41 -4.08 10.55
CA PRO A 71 25.61 -4.22 11.37
C PRO A 71 26.92 -3.83 10.66
N ALA A 72 26.98 -3.97 9.33
CA ALA A 72 28.12 -3.54 8.50
C ALA A 72 28.11 -2.02 8.19
N GLY A 73 27.15 -1.26 8.70
CA GLY A 73 27.06 0.19 8.54
C GLY A 73 26.35 0.68 7.28
N HIS A 74 25.96 -0.22 6.37
CA HIS A 74 25.22 0.11 5.14
C HIS A 74 23.80 0.61 5.44
N LEU A 75 23.26 1.48 4.57
CA LEU A 75 21.86 1.88 4.62
C LEU A 75 20.98 0.64 4.47
N ALA A 76 19.99 0.50 5.35
CA ALA A 76 19.11 -0.65 5.38
C ALA A 76 17.64 -0.23 5.50
N ALA A 77 16.77 -1.02 4.89
CA ALA A 77 15.33 -0.82 4.90
C ALA A 77 14.62 -2.09 5.30
N ARG A 78 13.51 -1.91 5.98
CA ARG A 78 12.57 -2.96 6.33
C ARG A 78 11.27 -2.69 5.57
N VAL A 79 10.87 -3.65 4.74
CA VAL A 79 9.75 -3.53 3.81
C VAL A 79 8.66 -4.47 4.26
N LEU A 80 7.45 -3.94 4.44
CA LEU A 80 6.29 -4.78 4.69
C LEU A 80 5.84 -5.38 3.37
N ARG A 81 5.79 -6.70 3.30
CA ARG A 81 5.18 -7.44 2.21
C ARG A 81 3.73 -7.73 2.62
N PRO A 82 2.74 -6.96 2.11
CA PRO A 82 1.37 -7.17 2.50
C PRO A 82 0.88 -8.52 1.97
N ALA A 83 -0.16 -9.07 2.60
CA ALA A 83 -0.83 -10.27 2.11
C ALA A 83 -1.42 -9.98 0.71
N ALA A 84 -0.82 -10.57 -0.31
CA ALA A 84 -1.26 -10.48 -1.69
C ALA A 84 -1.20 -11.86 -2.33
N LEU A 85 -2.20 -12.17 -3.15
CA LEU A 85 -2.22 -13.37 -3.98
C LEU A 85 -1.59 -13.00 -5.34
N PRO A 86 -0.56 -13.73 -5.82
CA PRO A 86 0.02 -13.49 -7.14
C PRO A 86 -1.04 -13.49 -8.24
N LEU A 87 -0.86 -12.64 -9.27
CA LEU A 87 -1.89 -12.43 -10.30
C LEU A 87 -2.34 -13.72 -10.99
N ASP A 88 -1.42 -14.63 -11.27
CA ASP A 88 -1.71 -15.91 -11.92
C ASP A 88 -2.72 -16.74 -11.12
N ARG A 89 -2.45 -16.90 -9.82
CA ARG A 89 -3.29 -17.59 -8.83
C ARG A 89 -4.58 -16.84 -8.57
N ALA A 90 -4.53 -15.52 -8.48
CA ALA A 90 -5.72 -14.71 -8.31
C ALA A 90 -6.71 -14.94 -9.45
N PHE A 91 -6.26 -14.96 -10.71
CA PHE A 91 -7.15 -15.25 -11.84
C PHE A 91 -7.52 -16.73 -11.98
N GLU A 92 -6.71 -17.66 -11.47
CA GLU A 92 -7.16 -19.07 -11.33
C GLU A 92 -8.36 -19.17 -10.39
N GLU A 93 -8.39 -18.38 -9.31
CA GLU A 93 -9.53 -18.33 -8.38
C GLU A 93 -10.72 -17.53 -8.92
N LEU A 94 -10.48 -16.41 -9.63
CA LEU A 94 -11.55 -15.57 -10.19
C LEU A 94 -12.22 -16.17 -11.42
N GLY A 95 -11.51 -17.01 -12.17
CA GLY A 95 -11.90 -17.43 -13.51
C GLY A 95 -11.62 -16.33 -14.54
N VAL A 96 -12.48 -16.22 -15.55
CA VAL A 96 -12.32 -15.28 -16.68
C VAL A 96 -12.76 -13.87 -16.26
N PRO A 97 -11.85 -12.89 -16.07
CA PRO A 97 -12.23 -11.53 -15.73
C PRO A 97 -12.96 -10.83 -16.89
N THR A 98 -13.89 -9.94 -16.55
CA THR A 98 -14.45 -8.98 -17.52
C THR A 98 -13.40 -7.94 -17.90
N SER A 99 -13.53 -7.34 -19.08
CA SER A 99 -12.68 -6.21 -19.52
C SER A 99 -12.63 -5.07 -18.50
N GLY A 100 -13.73 -4.75 -17.82
CA GLY A 100 -13.73 -3.73 -16.76
C GLY A 100 -12.88 -4.07 -15.54
N VAL A 101 -12.82 -5.35 -15.15
CA VAL A 101 -11.92 -5.84 -14.08
C VAL A 101 -10.47 -5.79 -14.57
N ALA A 102 -10.22 -6.21 -15.81
CA ALA A 102 -8.90 -6.14 -16.41
C ALA A 102 -8.36 -4.71 -16.43
N VAL A 103 -9.18 -3.71 -16.83
CA VAL A 103 -8.83 -2.29 -16.75
C VAL A 103 -8.44 -1.89 -15.32
N THR A 104 -9.26 -2.25 -14.32
CA THR A 104 -8.98 -1.93 -12.91
C THR A 104 -7.64 -2.49 -12.43
N VAL A 105 -7.26 -3.69 -12.86
CA VAL A 105 -6.01 -4.33 -12.44
C VAL A 105 -4.82 -3.85 -13.28
N SER A 106 -4.98 -3.66 -14.59
CA SER A 106 -3.87 -3.31 -15.48
C SER A 106 -3.45 -1.84 -15.39
N VAL A 107 -4.39 -0.92 -15.15
CA VAL A 107 -4.09 0.53 -15.16
C VAL A 107 -3.06 0.91 -14.11
N PRO A 108 -3.17 0.52 -12.83
CA PRO A 108 -2.14 0.81 -11.83
C PRO A 108 -0.74 0.31 -12.22
N LEU A 109 -0.65 -0.86 -12.86
CA LEU A 109 0.63 -1.42 -13.32
C LEU A 109 1.26 -0.56 -14.42
N LEU A 110 0.45 -0.16 -15.39
CA LEU A 110 0.89 0.68 -16.50
C LEU A 110 1.25 2.10 -16.05
N GLU A 111 0.52 2.67 -15.08
CA GLU A 111 0.82 3.97 -14.49
C GLU A 111 2.16 3.96 -13.71
N LEU A 112 2.41 2.91 -12.94
CA LEU A 112 3.69 2.71 -12.26
C LEU A 112 4.84 2.56 -13.27
N ALA A 113 4.63 1.76 -14.33
CA ALA A 113 5.61 1.61 -15.40
C ALA A 113 5.90 2.94 -16.10
N ALA A 114 4.87 3.71 -16.43
CA ALA A 114 5.01 5.02 -17.08
C ALA A 114 5.74 6.04 -16.20
N THR A 115 5.47 6.03 -14.88
CA THR A 115 6.13 6.90 -13.91
C THR A 115 7.61 6.55 -13.78
N ALA A 116 7.93 5.27 -13.73
CA ALA A 116 9.31 4.80 -13.66
C ALA A 116 10.09 5.07 -14.95
N ARG A 117 9.49 4.83 -16.13
CA ARG A 117 10.11 5.16 -17.43
C ARG A 117 10.32 6.66 -17.63
N ALA A 118 9.55 7.50 -16.93
CA ALA A 118 9.77 8.95 -16.90
C ALA A 118 10.86 9.40 -15.92
N GLY A 119 11.46 8.47 -15.17
CA GLY A 119 12.48 8.76 -14.15
C GLY A 119 11.92 9.39 -12.86
N ALA A 120 10.60 9.33 -12.66
CA ALA A 120 9.93 9.88 -11.48
C ALA A 120 9.69 8.84 -10.37
N LEU A 121 10.09 7.58 -10.61
CA LEU A 121 10.00 6.48 -9.67
C LEU A 121 11.13 5.49 -9.94
N GLU A 122 11.96 5.22 -8.95
CA GLU A 122 12.96 4.17 -8.97
C GLU A 122 12.28 2.82 -8.65
N LEU A 123 12.08 1.99 -9.67
CA LEU A 123 11.60 0.62 -9.53
C LEU A 123 12.77 -0.36 -9.52
N GLY A 124 12.72 -1.29 -8.58
CA GLY A 124 13.63 -2.41 -8.48
C GLY A 124 13.28 -3.58 -9.39
N ALA A 125 13.98 -4.70 -9.18
CA ALA A 125 13.75 -5.90 -9.95
C ALA A 125 12.42 -6.56 -9.57
N LEU A 126 11.69 -7.06 -10.57
CA LEU A 126 10.40 -7.71 -10.40
C LEU A 126 10.41 -9.10 -11.03
N GLY A 127 9.80 -10.06 -10.33
CA GLY A 127 9.36 -11.33 -10.87
C GLY A 127 7.84 -11.39 -11.05
N PRO A 128 7.31 -12.46 -11.65
CA PRO A 128 5.87 -12.63 -11.86
C PRO A 128 5.09 -12.76 -10.55
N ASP A 129 5.72 -13.30 -9.50
CA ASP A 129 5.09 -13.52 -8.20
C ASP A 129 5.17 -12.27 -7.29
N ASP A 130 5.90 -11.23 -7.73
CA ASP A 130 6.07 -9.97 -6.99
C ASP A 130 4.94 -8.96 -7.28
N VAL A 131 3.98 -9.32 -8.16
CA VAL A 131 2.77 -8.56 -8.46
C VAL A 131 1.55 -9.38 -8.09
N GLY A 132 0.68 -8.82 -7.24
CA GLY A 132 -0.49 -9.53 -6.75
C GLY A 132 -1.67 -8.64 -6.44
N LEU A 133 -2.77 -9.27 -6.02
CA LEU A 133 -3.98 -8.62 -5.54
C LEU A 133 -4.12 -8.86 -4.04
N ASP A 134 -4.35 -7.80 -3.28
CA ASP A 134 -4.74 -7.92 -1.88
C ASP A 134 -6.21 -8.35 -1.72
N ASP A 135 -6.66 -8.59 -0.49
CA ASP A 135 -8.05 -8.95 -0.20
C ASP A 135 -9.07 -7.84 -0.56
N ALA A 136 -8.63 -6.59 -0.70
CA ALA A 136 -9.49 -5.51 -1.18
C ALA A 136 -9.59 -5.49 -2.71
N GLY A 137 -8.85 -6.34 -3.41
CA GLY A 137 -8.72 -6.37 -4.88
C GLY A 137 -7.83 -5.26 -5.42
N ALA A 138 -7.04 -4.62 -4.54
CA ALA A 138 -6.04 -3.64 -4.94
C ALA A 138 -4.77 -4.33 -5.42
N VAL A 139 -4.19 -3.78 -6.47
CA VAL A 139 -2.89 -4.21 -7.00
C VAL A 139 -1.79 -3.82 -6.02
N LEU A 140 -0.92 -4.77 -5.70
CA LEU A 140 0.28 -4.57 -4.92
C LEU A 140 1.50 -5.10 -5.67
N VAL A 141 2.56 -4.30 -5.66
CA VAL A 141 3.84 -4.57 -6.31
C VAL A 141 4.92 -4.55 -5.23
N VAL A 142 5.67 -5.64 -5.14
CA VAL A 142 6.73 -5.87 -4.16
C VAL A 142 8.06 -6.03 -4.89
N ASP A 143 8.63 -4.91 -5.33
CA ASP A 143 9.91 -4.93 -6.04
C ASP A 143 11.09 -5.22 -5.10
N ARG A 144 12.12 -5.89 -5.64
CA ARG A 144 13.40 -6.05 -4.96
C ARG A 144 14.21 -4.78 -5.15
N PRO A 145 14.57 -4.03 -4.09
CA PRO A 145 15.19 -2.73 -4.24
C PRO A 145 16.47 -2.79 -5.09
N PRO A 146 16.70 -1.83 -6.01
CA PRO A 146 17.91 -1.81 -6.82
C PRO A 146 19.13 -1.57 -5.93
N GLY A 147 20.24 -2.24 -6.24
CA GLY A 147 21.46 -2.12 -5.45
C GLY A 147 21.42 -2.78 -4.07
N ALA A 148 20.37 -3.55 -3.77
CA ALA A 148 20.22 -4.21 -2.48
C ALA A 148 20.75 -5.65 -2.45
N ALA A 149 21.22 -6.04 -1.27
CA ALA A 149 21.41 -7.42 -0.85
C ALA A 149 20.55 -7.70 0.39
N ARG A 150 20.42 -8.97 0.78
CA ARG A 150 19.87 -9.33 2.10
C ARG A 150 20.78 -8.76 3.19
N CYS A 151 20.18 -8.22 4.26
CA CYS A 151 20.92 -7.56 5.33
C CYS A 151 22.01 -8.46 5.92
N CYS A 152 23.21 -7.88 6.12
CA CYS A 152 24.35 -8.57 6.71
C CYS A 152 24.02 -9.06 8.13
N GLY A 153 24.15 -10.36 8.39
CA GLY A 153 23.97 -10.96 9.72
C GLY A 153 22.76 -11.89 9.89
N ASP A 154 21.86 -11.97 8.91
CA ASP A 154 20.89 -13.07 8.83
C ASP A 154 21.58 -14.28 8.16
N GLU A 155 22.31 -15.09 8.95
CA GLU A 155 22.85 -16.38 8.50
C GLU A 155 21.79 -17.51 8.49
N SER A 156 20.62 -17.24 9.08
CA SER A 156 19.43 -18.09 8.97
C SER A 156 18.64 -17.64 7.75
N ASP A 157 18.42 -18.56 6.81
CA ASP A 157 17.62 -18.39 5.59
C ASP A 157 18.36 -17.80 4.39
N ALA A 158 19.52 -18.39 4.08
CA ALA A 158 19.98 -18.51 2.69
C ALA A 158 19.13 -19.54 1.89
N GLU A 159 17.83 -19.66 2.19
CA GLU A 159 16.88 -20.21 1.23
C GLU A 159 16.83 -19.21 0.07
N PRO A 160 17.13 -19.62 -1.17
CA PRO A 160 17.00 -18.72 -2.31
C PRO A 160 15.55 -18.27 -2.35
N LEU A 161 15.31 -16.97 -2.13
CA LEU A 161 14.04 -16.30 -2.43
C LEU A 161 13.50 -16.87 -3.74
N HIS A 162 12.50 -17.76 -3.61
CA HIS A 162 11.75 -18.43 -4.66
C HIS A 162 12.33 -18.19 -6.05
N GLY A 163 13.17 -19.13 -6.50
CA GLY A 163 14.00 -19.06 -7.70
C GLY A 163 13.23 -18.95 -9.02
N ARG A 164 12.59 -17.80 -9.26
CA ARG A 164 12.27 -17.29 -10.59
C ARG A 164 13.16 -16.09 -10.88
N ARG A 165 13.67 -16.03 -12.11
CA ARG A 165 14.48 -14.93 -12.63
C ARG A 165 13.69 -13.63 -12.48
N SER A 166 14.02 -12.81 -11.49
CA SER A 166 13.58 -11.41 -11.47
C SER A 166 14.27 -10.68 -12.61
N ASP A 167 13.51 -9.90 -13.36
CA ASP A 167 14.05 -9.03 -14.41
C ASP A 167 14.54 -7.75 -13.74
N PRO A 168 15.79 -7.30 -14.00
CA PRO A 168 16.24 -6.00 -13.52
C PRO A 168 15.42 -4.84 -14.10
N ASP A 169 14.75 -5.01 -15.24
CA ASP A 169 13.82 -4.02 -15.79
C ASP A 169 12.41 -4.19 -15.19
N GLY A 170 12.21 -3.63 -13.99
CA GLY A 170 10.93 -3.61 -13.30
C GLY A 170 9.76 -3.04 -14.14
N PRO A 171 9.89 -1.86 -14.79
CA PRO A 171 8.86 -1.30 -15.66
C PRO A 171 8.40 -2.27 -16.75
N ARG A 172 9.33 -2.97 -17.40
CA ARG A 172 9.02 -3.99 -18.40
C ARG A 172 8.16 -5.11 -17.82
N GLN A 173 8.47 -5.60 -16.62
CA GLN A 173 7.68 -6.64 -15.95
C GLN A 173 6.27 -6.16 -15.58
N LEU A 174 6.08 -4.89 -15.22
CA LEU A 174 4.75 -4.35 -14.98
C LEU A 174 3.88 -4.34 -16.25
N VAL A 175 4.47 -4.04 -17.42
CA VAL A 175 3.76 -4.13 -18.71
C VAL A 175 3.40 -5.58 -19.03
N LEU A 176 4.30 -6.53 -18.79
CA LEU A 176 4.04 -7.96 -18.98
C LEU A 176 2.98 -8.50 -17.99
N ALA A 177 2.96 -8.01 -16.76
CA ALA A 177 1.93 -8.32 -15.79
C ALA A 177 0.56 -7.80 -16.26
N ALA A 178 0.51 -6.56 -16.79
CA ALA A 178 -0.69 -6.03 -17.43
C ALA A 178 -1.13 -6.88 -18.63
N ARG A 179 -0.21 -7.35 -19.47
CA ARG A 179 -0.53 -8.29 -20.58
C ARG A 179 -1.14 -9.58 -20.07
N THR A 180 -0.56 -10.16 -19.01
CA THR A 180 -1.04 -11.39 -18.38
C THR A 180 -2.48 -11.25 -17.87
N VAL A 181 -2.84 -10.08 -17.34
CA VAL A 181 -4.23 -9.77 -16.93
C VAL A 181 -5.18 -9.85 -18.13
N TRP A 182 -4.81 -9.20 -19.25
CA TRP A 182 -5.64 -9.16 -20.46
C TRP A 182 -5.71 -10.50 -21.19
N ASP A 183 -4.68 -11.34 -21.07
CA ASP A 183 -4.70 -12.71 -21.60
C ASP A 183 -5.76 -13.58 -20.93
N ARG A 184 -6.17 -13.26 -19.70
CA ARG A 184 -7.25 -13.96 -18.99
C ARG A 184 -8.64 -13.51 -19.41
N VAL A 185 -8.78 -12.34 -20.01
CA VAL A 185 -10.08 -11.85 -20.53
C VAL A 185 -10.50 -12.73 -21.72
N ASP A 186 -11.80 -12.99 -21.85
CA ASP A 186 -12.37 -13.71 -22.98
C ASP A 186 -11.81 -13.17 -24.31
N ALA A 187 -11.24 -14.07 -25.12
CA ALA A 187 -10.67 -13.72 -26.42
C ALA A 187 -11.68 -13.08 -27.38
N GLN A 188 -12.98 -13.31 -27.17
CA GLN A 188 -14.06 -12.71 -27.96
C GLN A 188 -14.51 -11.34 -27.43
N ASP A 189 -14.00 -10.86 -26.27
CA ASP A 189 -14.33 -9.54 -25.76
C ASP A 189 -13.81 -8.46 -26.74
N PRO A 190 -14.68 -7.56 -27.24
CA PRO A 190 -14.30 -6.57 -28.23
C PRO A 190 -13.21 -5.60 -27.75
N ALA A 191 -13.07 -5.38 -26.43
CA ALA A 191 -12.02 -4.53 -25.89
C ALA A 191 -10.62 -5.10 -26.17
N ARG A 192 -10.48 -6.43 -26.28
CA ARG A 192 -9.20 -7.06 -26.61
C ARG A 192 -8.68 -6.68 -27.98
N GLY A 193 -9.56 -6.45 -28.96
CA GLY A 193 -9.16 -5.98 -30.28
C GLY A 193 -8.46 -4.61 -30.27
N VAL A 194 -8.72 -3.81 -29.23
CA VAL A 194 -8.06 -2.51 -29.01
C VAL A 194 -6.83 -2.67 -28.12
N VAL A 195 -6.95 -3.39 -27.00
CA VAL A 195 -5.91 -3.41 -25.96
C VAL A 195 -4.73 -4.32 -26.30
N ASP A 196 -4.96 -5.47 -26.93
CA ASP A 196 -3.89 -6.44 -27.23
C ASP A 196 -2.76 -5.82 -28.09
N PRO A 197 -3.06 -5.14 -29.23
CA PRO A 197 -2.03 -4.49 -30.02
C PRO A 197 -1.28 -3.38 -29.27
N LEU A 198 -1.96 -2.68 -28.36
CA LEU A 198 -1.34 -1.63 -27.54
C LEU A 198 -0.30 -2.23 -26.60
N LEU A 199 -0.67 -3.28 -25.86
CA LEU A 199 0.23 -3.91 -24.90
C LEU A 199 1.42 -4.60 -25.58
N ASP A 200 1.19 -5.26 -26.72
CA ASP A 200 2.25 -5.90 -27.50
C ASP A 200 3.25 -4.87 -28.05
N GLY A 201 2.80 -3.63 -28.30
CA GLY A 201 3.63 -2.54 -28.85
C GLY A 201 4.41 -1.71 -27.83
N VAL A 202 4.18 -1.86 -26.51
CA VAL A 202 4.70 -0.93 -25.49
C VAL A 202 5.54 -1.54 -24.38
N VAL A 203 5.98 -2.79 -24.54
CA VAL A 203 6.83 -3.50 -23.56
C VAL A 203 8.08 -2.69 -23.18
N ASP A 204 8.73 -2.07 -24.16
CA ASP A 204 9.95 -1.27 -23.99
C ASP A 204 9.73 0.22 -24.30
N ALA A 205 8.48 0.68 -24.26
CA ALA A 205 8.14 2.07 -24.57
C ALA A 205 8.57 3.05 -23.46
N ASP A 206 8.68 4.33 -23.83
CA ASP A 206 8.95 5.41 -22.89
C ASP A 206 7.71 5.80 -22.04
N GLY A 207 7.94 6.64 -21.03
CA GLY A 207 6.89 7.06 -20.10
C GLY A 207 5.71 7.79 -20.78
N PRO A 208 5.95 8.78 -21.67
CA PRO A 208 4.88 9.43 -22.44
C PRO A 208 4.03 8.46 -23.28
N THR A 209 4.66 7.53 -24.00
CA THR A 209 3.93 6.52 -24.78
C THR A 209 3.10 5.61 -23.88
N LEU A 210 3.65 5.15 -22.75
CA LEU A 210 2.88 4.35 -21.78
C LEU A 210 1.68 5.11 -21.21
N ARG A 211 1.79 6.41 -20.90
CA ARG A 211 0.63 7.22 -20.47
C ARG A 211 -0.45 7.30 -21.54
N SER A 212 -0.08 7.45 -22.80
CA SER A 212 -1.05 7.42 -23.89
C SER A 212 -1.75 6.05 -24.00
N VAL A 213 -1.06 4.95 -23.71
CA VAL A 213 -1.68 3.62 -23.62
C VAL A 213 -2.63 3.52 -22.43
N VAL A 214 -2.26 4.06 -21.26
CA VAL A 214 -3.17 4.10 -20.08
C VAL A 214 -4.50 4.75 -20.43
N GLU A 215 -4.48 5.91 -21.10
CA GLU A 215 -5.69 6.61 -21.53
C GLU A 215 -6.56 5.77 -22.48
N GLN A 216 -5.93 5.04 -23.42
CA GLN A 216 -6.62 4.17 -24.35
C GLN A 216 -7.21 2.93 -23.68
N VAL A 217 -6.49 2.32 -22.74
CA VAL A 217 -6.98 1.19 -21.94
C VAL A 217 -8.18 1.61 -21.09
N LEU A 218 -8.13 2.79 -20.46
CA LEU A 218 -9.27 3.38 -19.74
C LEU A 218 -10.47 3.65 -20.66
N GLY A 219 -10.22 3.97 -21.94
CA GLY A 219 -11.25 4.15 -22.96
C GLY A 219 -11.86 2.84 -23.48
N ALA A 220 -11.16 1.72 -23.35
CA ALA A 220 -11.60 0.42 -23.90
C ALA A 220 -12.75 -0.22 -23.10
N ALA A 221 -12.77 -0.02 -21.78
CA ALA A 221 -13.87 -0.48 -20.91
C ALA A 221 -13.94 0.35 -19.62
N ALA A 222 -15.14 0.45 -19.04
CA ALA A 222 -15.32 1.13 -17.76
C ALA A 222 -14.68 0.32 -16.60
N PRO A 223 -13.83 0.92 -15.74
CA PRO A 223 -13.23 0.23 -14.60
C PRO A 223 -14.27 -0.41 -13.67
N ARG A 224 -14.00 -1.64 -13.21
CA ARG A 224 -14.82 -2.40 -12.26
C ARG A 224 -13.98 -2.87 -11.06
N PRO A 225 -14.03 -2.12 -9.93
CA PRO A 225 -13.39 -2.55 -8.69
C PRO A 225 -13.84 -3.94 -8.26
N VAL A 226 -12.86 -4.81 -7.99
CA VAL A 226 -13.08 -6.13 -7.43
C VAL A 226 -12.82 -6.06 -5.93
N ARG A 227 -13.63 -6.74 -5.13
CA ARG A 227 -13.33 -6.99 -3.72
C ARG A 227 -13.46 -8.47 -3.44
N TRP A 228 -12.44 -9.04 -2.83
CA TRP A 228 -12.52 -10.40 -2.32
C TRP A 228 -13.34 -10.36 -1.04
N ALA A 229 -14.55 -10.93 -1.10
CA ALA A 229 -15.22 -11.34 0.10
C ALA A 229 -14.40 -12.49 0.68
N ARG A 230 -13.54 -12.17 1.66
CA ARG A 230 -13.01 -13.17 2.58
C ARG A 230 -14.23 -14.00 2.98
N GLY A 231 -14.19 -15.32 2.74
CA GLY A 231 -15.18 -16.22 3.33
C GLY A 231 -15.33 -15.76 4.75
N THR A 232 -16.54 -15.35 5.13
CA THR A 232 -16.82 -14.79 6.46
C THR A 232 -16.06 -15.71 7.40
N PRO A 233 -15.07 -15.23 8.20
CA PRO A 233 -14.56 -16.10 9.23
C PRO A 233 -15.85 -16.57 9.90
N ALA A 234 -16.08 -17.90 9.92
CA ALA A 234 -17.13 -18.44 10.75
C ALA A 234 -16.99 -17.63 12.02
N VAL A 235 -18.04 -16.89 12.40
CA VAL A 235 -18.01 -16.10 13.61
C VAL A 235 -17.76 -17.17 14.65
N ALA A 236 -16.49 -17.43 14.95
CA ALA A 236 -16.05 -18.07 16.15
C ALA A 236 -16.68 -17.11 17.11
N ASP A 237 -17.79 -17.56 17.71
CA ASP A 237 -18.57 -16.79 18.65
C ASP A 237 -17.54 -16.03 19.44
N LEU A 238 -17.44 -14.72 19.18
CA LEU A 238 -16.64 -13.84 19.98
C LEU A 238 -17.47 -13.76 21.24
N GLU A 239 -17.43 -14.84 22.03
CA GLU A 239 -17.61 -14.79 23.45
C GLU A 239 -16.54 -13.81 23.90
N PHE A 240 -16.94 -12.55 23.95
CA PHE A 240 -16.26 -11.56 24.74
C PHE A 240 -16.16 -12.19 26.11
N ALA A 241 -14.96 -12.69 26.45
CA ALA A 241 -14.65 -13.05 27.81
C ALA A 241 -15.12 -11.86 28.66
N ALA A 242 -16.05 -12.14 29.58
CA ALA A 242 -16.51 -11.12 30.51
C ALA A 242 -15.26 -10.42 31.06
N PRO A 243 -15.22 -9.07 31.05
CA PRO A 243 -14.04 -8.35 31.50
C PRO A 243 -13.65 -8.90 32.87
N PRO A 244 -12.36 -9.21 33.11
CA PRO A 244 -11.94 -9.68 34.41
C PRO A 244 -12.43 -8.67 35.46
N PRO A 245 -12.94 -9.14 36.61
CA PRO A 245 -13.43 -8.24 37.65
C PRO A 245 -12.36 -7.19 37.92
N ALA A 246 -12.77 -5.92 37.88
CA ALA A 246 -11.85 -4.80 37.98
C ALA A 246 -10.94 -5.01 39.21
N PRO A 247 -9.60 -4.98 39.05
CA PRO A 247 -8.73 -5.01 40.20
C PRO A 247 -9.10 -3.84 41.11
N ALA A 248 -9.14 -4.08 42.41
CA ALA A 248 -9.47 -3.07 43.40
C ALA A 248 -8.63 -1.81 43.16
N ASP A 249 -9.30 -0.66 43.02
CA ASP A 249 -8.70 0.63 42.64
C ASP A 249 -7.45 0.94 43.49
N GLU A 250 -6.26 0.73 42.94
CA GLU A 250 -5.06 1.36 43.48
C GLU A 250 -5.09 2.86 43.14
N PRO A 251 -4.64 3.73 44.05
CA PRO A 251 -4.66 5.18 43.85
C PRO A 251 -3.90 5.62 42.59
N LEU A 252 -2.87 4.85 42.20
CA LEU A 252 -2.08 5.10 40.99
C LEU A 252 -2.89 4.87 39.70
N ASP A 253 -3.74 3.84 39.67
CA ASP A 253 -4.57 3.52 38.50
C ASP A 253 -5.64 4.58 38.27
N ARG A 254 -6.14 5.19 39.35
CA ARG A 254 -7.06 6.33 39.25
C ARG A 254 -6.37 7.54 38.65
N VAL A 255 -5.13 7.82 39.05
CA VAL A 255 -4.33 8.93 38.50
C VAL A 255 -4.02 8.69 37.02
N LEU A 256 -3.57 7.49 36.64
CA LEU A 256 -3.29 7.13 35.25
C LEU A 256 -4.53 7.22 34.37
N ARG A 257 -5.69 6.80 34.88
CA ARG A 257 -6.98 6.90 34.16
C ARG A 257 -7.35 8.36 33.92
N VAL A 258 -7.15 9.24 34.91
CA VAL A 258 -7.40 10.69 34.78
C VAL A 258 -6.42 11.32 33.78
N VAL A 259 -5.13 11.00 33.86
CA VAL A 259 -4.12 11.50 32.92
C VAL A 259 -4.42 11.06 31.49
N ARG A 260 -4.76 9.78 31.28
CA ARG A 260 -5.16 9.27 29.97
C ARG A 260 -6.41 9.97 29.45
N THR A 261 -7.41 10.17 30.30
CA THR A 261 -8.64 10.89 29.94
C THR A 261 -8.37 12.33 29.53
N VAL A 262 -7.44 13.02 30.22
CA VAL A 262 -7.03 14.40 29.89
C VAL A 262 -6.22 14.46 28.59
N LEU A 263 -5.39 13.45 28.32
CA LEU A 263 -4.63 13.33 27.06
C LEU A 263 -5.54 13.04 25.87
N GLU A 264 -6.45 12.07 26.00
CA GLU A 264 -7.34 11.63 24.92
C GLU A 264 -8.48 12.61 24.68
N GLN A 265 -9.03 13.22 25.73
CA GLN A 265 -10.27 13.99 25.66
C GLN A 265 -10.11 15.49 25.96
N GLY A 266 -8.90 15.94 26.31
CA GLY A 266 -8.60 17.34 26.62
C GLY A 266 -8.92 17.75 28.07
N VAL A 267 -8.45 18.93 28.47
CA VAL A 267 -8.61 19.45 29.83
C VAL A 267 -10.06 19.96 30.00
N PRO A 268 -10.82 19.48 31.00
CA PRO A 268 -12.16 19.99 31.27
C PRO A 268 -12.09 21.40 31.86
N VAL A 269 -12.81 22.34 31.25
CA VAL A 269 -12.96 23.72 31.74
C VAL A 269 -14.45 24.01 31.93
N GLY A 270 -14.90 23.96 33.18
CA GLY A 270 -16.31 24.17 33.56
C GLY A 270 -17.22 22.96 33.28
N ARG A 271 -18.54 23.15 33.49
CA ARG A 271 -19.55 22.08 33.47
C ARG A 271 -19.95 21.55 32.08
N GLY A 272 -19.08 21.63 31.07
CA GLY A 272 -19.40 21.05 29.76
C GLY A 272 -18.50 21.41 28.59
N ARG A 273 -17.33 22.05 28.80
CA ARG A 273 -16.39 22.36 27.72
C ARG A 273 -15.05 21.68 27.99
N ARG A 274 -14.48 21.05 26.96
CA ARG A 274 -13.15 20.48 27.01
C ARG A 274 -12.25 21.21 26.02
N ILE A 275 -11.07 21.59 26.47
CA ILE A 275 -10.08 22.30 25.67
C ILE A 275 -9.01 21.28 25.28
N GLY A 276 -8.79 21.09 23.97
CA GLY A 276 -7.74 20.21 23.47
C GLY A 276 -6.36 20.64 23.98
N LEU A 277 -5.52 19.67 24.36
CA LEU A 277 -4.24 19.88 25.05
C LEU A 277 -3.33 20.92 24.37
N ARG A 278 -3.33 20.95 23.03
CA ARG A 278 -2.56 21.92 22.23
C ARG A 278 -2.95 23.38 22.54
N ARG A 279 -4.23 23.68 22.78
CA ARG A 279 -4.70 25.04 23.10
C ARG A 279 -4.32 25.44 24.53
N VAL A 280 -4.22 24.49 25.45
CA VAL A 280 -3.76 24.74 26.83
C VAL A 280 -2.27 25.09 26.84
N VAL A 281 -1.44 24.32 26.11
CA VAL A 281 0.00 24.60 26.00
C VAL A 281 0.27 25.95 25.37
N VAL A 282 -0.44 26.29 24.28
CA VAL A 282 -0.32 27.61 23.63
C VAL A 282 -0.79 28.73 24.57
N GLY A 283 -1.90 28.54 25.29
CA GLY A 283 -2.39 29.53 26.25
C GLY A 283 -1.43 29.79 27.41
N VAL A 284 -0.82 28.73 27.97
CA VAL A 284 0.21 28.85 29.01
C VAL A 284 1.44 29.58 28.48
N ALA A 285 1.93 29.21 27.28
CA ALA A 285 3.07 29.87 26.66
C ALA A 285 2.85 31.37 26.43
N VAL A 286 1.66 31.75 25.93
CA VAL A 286 1.27 33.15 25.72
C VAL A 286 1.14 33.91 27.03
N ALA A 287 0.54 33.31 28.07
CA ALA A 287 0.43 33.92 29.40
C ALA A 287 1.80 34.10 30.07
N SER A 288 2.70 33.12 29.96
CA SER A 288 4.08 33.25 30.46
C SER A 288 4.90 34.30 29.70
N GLY A 289 4.67 34.43 28.38
CA GLY A 289 5.28 35.49 27.58
C GLY A 289 4.77 36.89 27.97
N LEU A 290 3.47 37.04 28.21
CA LEU A 290 2.88 38.30 28.68
C LEU A 290 3.34 38.67 30.10
N GLY A 291 3.53 37.69 30.98
CA GLY A 291 4.08 37.91 32.33
C GLY A 291 5.52 38.40 32.32
N ALA A 292 6.36 37.84 31.44
CA ALA A 292 7.74 38.30 31.26
C ALA A 292 7.81 39.74 30.75
N VAL A 293 6.91 40.13 29.83
CA VAL A 293 6.85 41.50 29.30
C VAL A 293 6.36 42.51 30.35
N ALA A 294 5.41 42.12 31.21
CA ALA A 294 4.89 42.99 32.26
C ALA A 294 5.91 43.27 33.39
N VAL A 295 6.81 42.33 33.68
CA VAL A 295 7.88 42.50 34.70
C VAL A 295 9.03 43.35 34.17
N THR A 296 9.18 43.47 32.85
CA THR A 296 10.22 44.30 32.22
C THR A 296 9.80 45.74 31.91
N LEU A 297 8.51 46.08 32.10
CA LEU A 297 7.94 47.41 31.81
C LEU A 297 7.31 48.09 33.05
N GLY A 298 7.53 47.55 34.25
CA GLY A 298 7.12 48.12 35.54
C GLY A 298 8.30 48.70 36.32
#